data_AF-A0A7X6TSM2-F1
#
_entry.id   AF-A0A7X6TSM2-F1
#
_cell.length_a   1.000
_cell.length_b   1.000
_cell.length_c   1.000
_cell.angle_alpha   90.00
_cell.angle_beta   90.00
_cell.angle_gamma   90.00
#
_symmetry.space_group_name_H-M   'P 1'
#
loop_
_entity.id
_entity.type
_entity.pdbx_description
1 polymer ?
#
loop_
_entity_poly.entity_id
_entity_poly.type
_entity_poly.pdbx_seq_one_letter_code
_entity_poly.pdbx_strand_id
1 'polypeptide(L)'
;MVVHEKLDLDVLEDAVKEAIKRWDSFGIRLIKDGKLAKQYFERPEVESVERLDFTNKTRDEMEKTFEKLGSKKLDVYDKPM
;
A
#
# COMPACT_ATOMS: atom_id res chain seq x y z
N MET A 1 -1.53 8.71 -14.94
CA MET A 1 -2.86 9.35 -15.09
C MET A 1 -3.06 10.25 -13.89
N VAL A 2 -3.30 11.54 -14.08
CA VAL A 2 -3.62 12.49 -12.99
C VAL A 2 -5.11 12.78 -13.11
N VAL A 3 -5.85 12.63 -12.01
CA VAL A 3 -7.27 12.96 -11.98
C VAL A 3 -7.40 14.46 -11.74
N HIS A 4 -8.06 15.17 -12.66
CA HIS A 4 -8.24 16.62 -12.57
C HIS A 4 -9.54 17.04 -11.87
N GLU A 5 -10.41 16.06 -11.60
CA GLU A 5 -11.69 16.29 -10.94
C GLU A 5 -11.49 16.44 -9.43
N LYS A 6 -12.35 17.25 -8.81
CA LYS A 6 -12.38 17.36 -7.36
C LYS A 6 -12.96 16.07 -6.80
N LEU A 7 -12.13 15.30 -6.10
CA LEU A 7 -12.55 14.08 -5.41
C LEU A 7 -12.85 14.36 -3.95
N ASP A 8 -13.80 13.60 -3.41
CA ASP A 8 -13.95 13.46 -1.97
C ASP A 8 -12.88 12.47 -1.48
N LEU A 9 -11.88 13.00 -0.75
CA LEU A 9 -10.73 12.22 -0.31
C LEU A 9 -11.10 11.21 0.78
N ASP A 10 -12.15 11.47 1.57
CA ASP A 10 -12.59 10.56 2.62
C ASP A 10 -13.29 9.34 1.99
N VAL A 11 -14.15 9.58 1.00
CA VAL A 11 -14.77 8.51 0.21
C VAL A 11 -13.72 7.69 -0.54
N LEU A 12 -12.70 8.35 -1.11
CA LEU A 12 -11.62 7.66 -1.82
C LEU A 12 -10.83 6.76 -0.88
N GLU A 13 -10.50 7.24 0.32
CA GLU A 13 -9.79 6.45 1.33
C GLU A 13 -10.59 5.22 1.76
N ASP A 14 -11.89 5.37 2.01
CA ASP A 14 -12.77 4.25 2.36
C ASP A 14 -12.90 3.24 1.21
N ALA A 15 -13.00 3.73 -0.04
CA ALA A 15 -13.03 2.87 -1.22
C ALA A 15 -11.74 2.07 -1.38
N VAL A 16 -10.58 2.66 -1.10
CA VAL A 16 -9.28 1.95 -1.12
C VAL A 16 -9.24 0.88 -0.03
N LYS A 17 -9.68 1.21 1.19
CA LYS A 17 -9.75 0.24 2.30
C LYS A 17 -10.64 -0.95 1.97
N GLU A 18 -11.78 -0.71 1.32
CA GLU A 18 -12.70 -1.77 0.91
C GLU A 18 -12.15 -2.58 -0.26
N ALA A 19 -11.47 -1.94 -1.21
CA ALA A 19 -10.78 -2.63 -2.29
C ALA A 19 -9.72 -3.61 -1.75
N ILE A 20 -8.91 -3.21 -0.77
CA ILE A 20 -7.89 -4.10 -0.17
C ILE A 20 -8.54 -5.36 0.44
N LYS A 21 -9.64 -5.21 1.18
CA LYS A 21 -10.37 -6.33 1.79
C LYS A 21 -10.95 -7.32 0.78
N ARG A 22 -11.21 -6.89 -0.45
CA ARG A 22 -11.86 -7.69 -1.49
C ARG A 22 -10.89 -8.65 -2.20
N TRP A 23 -9.59 -8.38 -2.15
CA TRP A 23 -8.59 -9.14 -2.92
C TRP A 23 -7.71 -9.97 -1.99
N ASP A 24 -7.79 -11.29 -2.13
CA ASP A 24 -7.04 -12.27 -1.32
C ASP A 24 -5.52 -12.10 -1.43
N SER A 25 -5.02 -11.45 -2.49
CA SER A 25 -3.59 -11.16 -2.65
C SER A 25 -3.02 -10.27 -1.54
N PHE A 26 -3.83 -9.37 -0.97
CA PHE A 26 -3.43 -8.57 0.20
C PHE A 26 -3.56 -9.34 1.52
N GLY A 27 -4.03 -10.58 1.47
CA GLY A 27 -4.04 -11.51 2.59
C GLY A 27 -2.81 -12.44 2.62
N ILE A 28 -1.89 -12.32 1.67
CA ILE A 28 -0.73 -13.21 1.58
C ILE A 28 0.17 -13.00 2.81
N ARG A 29 0.59 -14.11 3.41
CA ARG A 29 1.56 -14.16 4.51
C ARG A 29 2.67 -15.13 4.17
N LEU A 30 3.91 -14.70 4.33
CA LEU A 30 5.09 -15.57 4.22
C LEU A 30 5.63 -15.85 5.61
N ILE A 31 5.72 -17.13 5.97
CA ILE A 31 6.28 -17.58 7.24
C ILE A 31 7.53 -18.40 6.96
N LYS A 32 8.57 -18.18 7.75
CA LYS A 32 9.79 -18.95 7.69
C LYS A 32 9.69 -20.16 8.62
N ASP A 33 9.51 -21.35 8.04
CA ASP A 33 9.51 -22.61 8.78
C ASP A 33 10.85 -23.34 8.56
N GLY A 34 11.79 -23.09 9.47
CA GLY A 34 13.16 -23.58 9.36
C GLY A 34 13.90 -23.01 8.14
N LYS A 35 14.18 -23.88 7.15
CA LYS A 35 14.86 -23.50 5.88
C LYS A 35 13.87 -23.25 4.73
N LEU A 36 12.57 -23.46 4.94
CA LEU A 36 11.55 -23.34 3.91
C LEU A 36 10.70 -22.08 4.14
N ALA A 37 10.36 -21.40 3.06
CA ALA A 37 9.35 -20.36 3.07
C ALA A 37 7.99 -21.02 2.78
N LYS A 38 6.99 -20.74 3.62
CA LYS A 38 5.60 -21.18 3.42
C LYS A 38 4.72 -19.97 3.19
N GLN A 39 3.74 -20.11 2.30
CA GLN A 39 2.75 -19.09 2.00
C GLN A 39 1.39 -19.50 2.58
N TYR A 40 0.73 -18.56 3.23
CA TYR A 40 -0.63 -18.69 3.74
C TYR A 40 -1.48 -17.50 3.30
N PHE A 41 -2.79 -17.63 3.48
CA PHE A 41 -3.75 -16.54 3.35
C PHE A 41 -4.34 -16.25 4.73
N GLU A 42 -4.27 -14.99 5.12
CA GLU A 42 -5.03 -14.40 6.22
C GLU A 42 -6.04 -13.40 5.69
N ARG A 43 -6.90 -12.89 6.57
CA ARG A 43 -7.81 -11.80 6.22
C ARG A 43 -6.98 -10.59 5.77
N PRO A 44 -7.25 -10.00 4.59
CA PRO A 44 -6.58 -8.78 4.20
C PRO A 44 -6.92 -7.65 5.17
N GLU A 45 -5.89 -6.97 5.65
CA GLU A 45 -6.00 -5.85 6.57
C GLU A 45 -5.19 -4.67 6.05
N VAL A 46 -5.75 -3.47 6.23
CA VAL A 46 -5.08 -2.25 5.80
C VAL A 46 -4.12 -1.83 6.91
N GLU A 47 -2.82 -1.91 6.65
CA GLU A 47 -1.79 -1.50 7.61
C GLU A 47 -1.77 0.02 7.80
N SER A 48 -1.71 0.76 6.69
CA SER A 48 -1.76 2.22 6.72
C SER A 48 -2.28 2.81 5.41
N VAL A 49 -2.86 4.00 5.51
CA VAL A 49 -3.14 4.87 4.36
C VAL A 49 -2.62 6.26 4.71
N GLU A 50 -1.77 6.81 3.85
CA GLU A 50 -1.16 8.13 4.05
C GLU A 50 -1.62 9.08 2.93
N ARG A 51 -1.93 10.33 3.30
CA ARG A 51 -2.23 11.41 2.35
C ARG A 51 -0.99 12.28 2.19
N LEU A 52 -0.58 12.47 0.94
CA LEU A 52 0.54 13.35 0.59
C LEU A 52 -0.01 14.55 -0.18
N ASP A 53 0.29 15.75 0.30
CA ASP A 53 -0.05 17.00 -0.38
C ASP A 53 1.13 17.49 -1.21
N PHE A 54 0.90 17.62 -2.52
CA PHE A 54 1.87 18.13 -3.49
C PHE A 54 1.50 19.53 -4.00
N THR A 55 0.60 20.23 -3.33
CA THR A 55 0.28 21.63 -3.65
C THR A 55 1.57 22.47 -3.59
N ASN A 56 1.84 23.24 -4.64
CA ASN A 56 3.07 24.02 -4.82
C ASN A 56 4.36 23.20 -4.90
N LYS A 57 4.29 21.88 -5.13
CA LYS A 57 5.46 21.05 -5.41
C LYS A 57 5.63 20.87 -6.91
N THR A 58 6.88 20.83 -7.33
CA THR A 58 7.25 20.46 -8.69
C THR A 58 7.02 18.97 -8.92
N ARG A 59 6.91 18.59 -10.20
CA ARG A 59 6.81 17.18 -10.59
C ARG A 59 8.02 16.37 -10.14
N ASP A 60 9.23 16.91 -10.28
CA ASP A 60 10.47 16.23 -9.88
C ASP A 60 10.52 15.96 -8.38
N GLU A 61 9.99 16.87 -7.54
CA GLU A 61 9.90 16.65 -6.08
C GLU A 61 8.89 15.54 -5.74
N MET A 62 7.77 15.49 -6.47
CA MET A 62 6.77 14.44 -6.33
C MET A 62 7.36 13.07 -6.72
N GLU A 63 8.03 12.98 -7.87
CA GLU A 63 8.65 11.75 -8.36
C GLU A 63 9.73 11.25 -7.39
N LYS A 64 10.62 12.12 -6.90
CA LYS A 64 11.61 11.78 -5.86
C LYS A 64 10.96 11.26 -4.57
N THR A 65 9.81 11.81 -4.19
CA THR A 65 9.07 11.36 -3.00
C THR A 65 8.55 9.95 -3.21
N PHE A 66 7.94 9.66 -4.37
CA PHE A 66 7.45 8.32 -4.70
C PHE A 66 8.57 7.29 -4.83
N GLU A 67 9.70 7.64 -5.46
CA GLU A 67 10.88 6.77 -5.52
C GLU A 67 11.40 6.42 -4.13
N LYS A 68 11.48 7.41 -3.24
CA LYS A 68 11.89 7.19 -1.85
C LYS A 68 10.92 6.30 -1.09
N LEU A 69 9.62 6.46 -1.29
CA LEU A 69 8.61 5.63 -0.63
C LEU A 69 8.60 4.20 -1.17
N GLY A 70 8.67 4.04 -2.50
CA GLY A 70 8.68 2.74 -3.17
C GLY A 70 9.97 1.94 -2.97
N SER A 71 11.07 2.60 -2.60
CA SER A 71 12.36 1.94 -2.30
C SER A 71 12.47 1.44 -0.86
N LYS A 72 11.48 1.71 0.01
CA LYS A 72 11.46 1.17 1.37
C LYS A 72 11.42 -0.36 1.30
N LYS A 73 12.35 -1.01 2.01
CA LYS A 73 12.35 -2.47 2.11
C LYS A 73 11.09 -2.94 2.84
N LEU A 74 10.31 -3.78 2.18
CA LEU A 74 9.23 -4.51 2.82
C LEU A 74 9.83 -5.70 3.57
N ASP A 75 9.48 -5.79 4.84
CA ASP A 75 9.82 -6.95 5.66
C ASP A 75 8.68 -7.95 5.49
N VAL A 76 8.92 -8.96 4.65
CA VAL A 76 7.85 -9.83 4.11
C VAL A 76 7.58 -11.07 4.97
N TYR A 77 8.44 -11.36 5.95
CA TYR A 77 8.26 -12.52 6.82
C TYR A 77 7.51 -12.13 8.08
N ASP A 78 6.53 -12.95 8.45
CA ASP A 78 5.76 -12.82 9.69
C ASP A 78 5.04 -11.47 9.83
N LYS A 79 4.79 -10.78 8.70
CA LYS A 79 4.11 -9.49 8.63
C LYS A 79 3.04 -9.47 7.54
N PRO A 80 2.10 -8.51 7.64
CA PRO A 80 1.20 -8.23 6.56
C PRO A 80 1.90 -7.76 5.28
N MET A 81 1.42 -8.27 4.15
CA MET A 81 1.76 -7.77 2.81
C MET A 81 0.73 -6.75 2.35
#